data_AF-A0A2I0WNH8-F1
#
_entry.id   AF-A0A2I0WNH8-F1
#
_cell.length_a   1.000
_cell.length_b   1.000
_cell.length_c   1.000
_cell.angle_alpha   90.00
_cell.angle_beta   90.00
_cell.angle_gamma   90.00
#
_symmetry.space_group_name_H-M   'P 1'
#
loop_
_entity.id
_entity.type
_entity.pdbx_description
1 polymer ?
#
loop_
_entity_poly.entity_id
_entity_poly.type
_entity_poly.pdbx_seq_one_letter_code
_entity_poly.pdbx_strand_id
1 'polypeptide(L)'
;MAIESACGVSPSQKTSQANHRVTWEGCSVLLDINDGDRLVFARLSSAATLKIGNKKCSLRPLIGCPFGSLFRVEMGANGSHLARCYSSCILAENG
;
A
#
# COMPACT_ATOMS: atom_id res chain seq x y z
N MET A 1 -5.42 5.36 -0.11
CA MET A 1 -3.98 5.27 -0.45
C MET A 1 -3.77 3.94 -1.16
N ALA A 2 -3.07 3.92 -2.29
CA ALA A 2 -2.64 2.70 -2.97
C ALA A 2 -1.11 2.55 -2.90
N ILE A 3 -0.61 1.33 -2.89
CA ILE A 3 0.83 1.04 -3.00
C ILE A 3 1.17 0.70 -4.45
N GLU A 4 2.06 1.45 -5.06
CA GLU A 4 2.58 1.19 -6.40
C GLU A 4 4.07 0.80 -6.36
N SER A 5 4.47 0.00 -7.35
CA SER A 5 5.87 -0.36 -7.54
C SER A 5 6.66 0.84 -8.03
N ALA A 6 7.74 1.20 -7.32
CA ALA A 6 8.56 2.34 -7.70
C ALA A 6 9.57 2.02 -8.82
N CYS A 7 9.86 0.74 -9.08
CA CYS A 7 10.55 0.34 -10.30
C CYS A 7 9.53 0.32 -11.44
N GLY A 8 9.76 1.18 -12.44
CA GLY A 8 8.86 1.37 -13.57
C GLY A 8 8.53 0.05 -14.24
N VAL A 9 7.26 -0.34 -14.19
CA VAL A 9 6.76 -1.50 -14.93
C VAL A 9 6.62 -1.06 -16.38
N SER A 10 7.67 -1.30 -17.18
CA SER A 10 7.51 -1.35 -18.64
C SER A 10 6.53 -2.50 -18.96
N PRO A 11 5.51 -2.31 -19.82
CA PRO A 11 4.50 -3.33 -20.10
C PRO A 11 5.01 -4.57 -20.89
N SER A 12 6.31 -4.85 -20.87
CA SER A 12 6.92 -6.00 -21.55
C SER A 12 8.06 -6.60 -20.72
N GLN A 13 7.73 -7.26 -19.61
CA GLN A 13 8.64 -8.24 -19.00
C GLN A 13 7.87 -9.50 -18.60
N LYS A 14 7.55 -10.31 -19.62
CA LYS A 14 7.32 -11.75 -19.47
C LYS A 14 8.64 -12.45 -19.17
N THR A 15 9.16 -12.35 -17.95
CA THR A 15 10.15 -13.29 -17.41
C THR A 15 10.06 -13.27 -15.88
N SER A 16 9.55 -14.36 -15.29
CA SER A 16 9.71 -14.71 -13.86
C SER A 16 9.19 -13.73 -12.77
N GLN A 17 8.15 -12.92 -13.03
CA GLN A 17 7.53 -12.00 -12.03
C GLN A 17 6.55 -12.66 -11.02
N ALA A 18 6.70 -13.95 -10.70
CA ALA A 18 5.78 -14.60 -9.77
C ALA A 18 6.01 -14.21 -8.29
N ASN A 19 7.24 -13.78 -7.92
CA ASN A 19 7.66 -13.71 -6.53
C ASN A 19 7.86 -12.29 -5.94
N HIS A 20 7.71 -11.22 -6.72
CA HIS A 20 7.79 -9.81 -6.23
C HIS A 20 6.43 -9.12 -6.15
N ARG A 21 5.36 -9.88 -5.87
CA ARG A 21 4.00 -9.34 -5.85
C ARG A 21 3.66 -8.57 -4.58
N VAL A 22 4.47 -8.74 -3.53
CA VAL A 22 4.26 -8.13 -2.22
C VAL A 22 5.42 -7.21 -1.86
N THR A 23 5.15 -6.22 -1.05
CA THR A 23 6.14 -5.31 -0.45
C THR A 23 6.96 -6.02 0.64
N TRP A 24 8.14 -5.47 0.97
CA TRP A 24 9.02 -6.01 2.02
C TRP A 24 9.73 -4.87 2.78
N GLU A 25 10.33 -5.19 3.93
CA GLU A 25 11.15 -4.25 4.70
C GLU A 25 12.31 -3.73 3.83
N GLY A 26 12.44 -2.41 3.73
CA GLY A 26 13.44 -1.74 2.93
C GLY A 26 13.08 -1.55 1.45
N CYS A 27 11.92 -2.03 0.98
CA CYS A 27 11.50 -1.84 -0.41
C CYS A 27 11.09 -0.39 -0.67
N SER A 28 11.42 0.11 -1.86
CA SER A 28 10.97 1.42 -2.33
C SER A 28 9.63 1.30 -3.03
N VAL A 29 8.69 2.15 -2.65
CA VAL A 29 7.31 2.16 -3.18
C VAL A 29 6.91 3.58 -3.54
N LEU A 30 5.99 3.70 -4.48
CA LEU A 30 5.27 4.94 -4.72
C LEU A 30 3.90 4.81 -4.04
N LEU A 31 3.60 5.70 -3.11
CA LEU A 31 2.32 5.74 -2.43
C LEU A 31 1.44 6.75 -3.12
N ASP A 32 0.34 6.28 -3.68
CA ASP A 32 -0.70 7.13 -4.20
C ASP A 32 -1.68 7.50 -3.09
N ILE A 33 -1.81 8.80 -2.80
CA ILE A 33 -2.66 9.35 -1.75
C ILE A 33 -3.77 10.16 -2.41
N ASN A 34 -5.01 9.85 -2.02
CA ASN A 34 -6.24 10.47 -2.52
C ASN A 34 -6.40 10.40 -4.05
N ASP A 35 -6.06 9.25 -4.66
CA ASP A 35 -6.34 8.96 -6.08
C ASP A 35 -5.66 9.96 -7.04
N GLY A 36 -4.35 10.09 -6.91
CA GLY A 36 -3.49 10.92 -7.76
C GLY A 36 -3.25 12.34 -7.25
N ASP A 37 -3.94 12.82 -6.22
CA ASP A 37 -3.73 14.15 -5.61
C ASP A 37 -2.28 14.32 -5.13
N ARG A 38 -1.73 13.27 -4.50
CA ARG A 38 -0.35 13.28 -3.99
C ARG A 38 0.30 11.93 -4.12
N LEU A 39 1.37 11.88 -4.92
CA LEU A 39 2.27 10.74 -5.01
C LEU A 39 3.46 10.93 -4.05
N VAL A 40 3.79 9.91 -3.27
CA VAL A 40 4.92 9.94 -2.33
C VAL A 40 5.82 8.74 -2.55
N PHE A 41 7.07 9.01 -2.93
CA PHE A 41 8.11 7.97 -2.91
C PHE A 41 8.55 7.71 -1.47
N ALA A 42 8.51 6.44 -1.05
CA ALA A 42 8.86 6.03 0.31
C ALA A 42 9.68 4.75 0.30
N ARG A 43 10.60 4.64 1.27
CA ARG A 43 11.23 3.37 1.62
C ARG A 43 10.48 2.78 2.82
N LEU A 44 9.93 1.59 2.67
CA LEU A 44 9.22 0.93 3.76
C LEU A 44 10.20 0.49 4.84
N SER A 45 9.83 0.72 6.09
CA SER A 45 10.48 0.12 7.23
C SER A 45 9.51 0.05 8.41
N SER A 46 9.82 -0.78 9.40
CA SER A 46 9.01 -0.89 10.62
C SER A 46 8.92 0.42 11.42
N ALA A 47 9.88 1.32 11.23
CA ALA A 47 9.90 2.67 11.83
C ALA A 47 9.35 3.76 10.89
N ALA A 48 9.10 3.46 9.62
CA ALA A 48 8.67 4.45 8.65
C ALA A 48 7.26 4.96 8.96
N THR A 49 7.08 6.27 8.81
CA THR A 49 5.78 6.94 8.99
C THR A 49 5.52 7.92 7.87
N LEU A 50 4.26 8.10 7.51
CA LEU A 50 3.83 9.08 6.53
C LEU A 50 2.83 10.05 7.15
N LYS A 51 3.00 11.34 6.84
CA LYS A 51 2.03 12.38 7.19
C LYS A 51 0.97 12.50 6.11
N ILE A 52 -0.28 12.26 6.49
CA ILE A 52 -1.47 12.37 5.64
C ILE A 52 -2.39 13.42 6.29
N GLY A 53 -2.46 14.61 5.69
CA GLY A 53 -3.05 15.78 6.34
C GLY A 53 -2.32 16.14 7.64
N ASN A 54 -3.06 16.22 8.75
CA ASN A 54 -2.55 16.43 10.10
C ASN A 54 -1.96 15.12 10.71
N LYS A 55 -2.37 13.96 10.21
CA LYS A 55 -2.17 12.67 10.88
C LYS A 55 -0.84 12.03 10.52
N LYS A 56 -0.10 11.53 11.52
CA LYS A 56 1.11 10.72 11.33
C LYS A 56 0.74 9.24 11.41
N CYS A 57 0.94 8.51 10.33
CA CYS A 57 0.55 7.10 10.23
C CYS A 57 1.77 6.22 10.04
N SER A 58 1.83 5.07 10.72
CA SER A 58 2.87 4.07 10.47
C SER A 58 2.69 3.41 9.11
N LEU A 59 3.79 3.22 8.37
CA LEU A 59 3.81 2.46 7.13
C LEU A 59 4.05 0.96 7.34
N ARG A 60 4.29 0.51 8.57
CA ARG A 60 4.49 -0.90 8.91
C ARG A 60 3.39 -1.83 8.37
N PRO A 61 2.08 -1.47 8.41
CA PRO A 61 1.02 -2.32 7.88
C PRO A 61 1.11 -2.59 6.37
N LEU A 62 1.89 -1.81 5.63
CA LEU A 62 2.04 -1.99 4.18
C LEU A 62 3.01 -3.12 3.86
N ILE A 63 3.92 -3.50 4.78
CA ILE A 63 4.93 -4.54 4.57
C ILE A 63 4.26 -5.90 4.46
N GLY A 64 4.63 -6.69 3.45
CA GLY A 64 4.03 -8.00 3.16
C GLY A 64 2.70 -7.92 2.42
N CYS A 65 2.20 -6.71 2.09
CA CYS A 65 1.00 -6.55 1.30
C CYS A 65 1.31 -6.53 -0.20
N PRO A 66 0.42 -7.07 -1.05
CA PRO A 66 0.53 -6.93 -2.49
C PRO A 66 0.61 -5.47 -2.95
N PHE A 67 1.39 -5.20 -3.99
CA PHE A 67 1.24 -3.96 -4.76
C PHE A 67 -0.20 -3.84 -5.29
N GLY A 68 -0.70 -2.62 -5.39
CA GLY A 68 -2.11 -2.30 -5.66
C GLY A 68 -3.03 -2.42 -4.44
N SER A 69 -2.54 -2.87 -3.28
CA SER A 69 -3.36 -2.90 -2.06
C SER A 69 -3.79 -1.51 -1.65
N LEU A 70 -5.06 -1.39 -1.25
CA LEU A 70 -5.67 -0.15 -0.79
C LEU A 70 -5.63 -0.06 0.73
N PHE A 71 -5.38 1.15 1.23
CA PHE A 71 -5.37 1.48 2.65
C PHE A 71 -6.16 2.74 2.92
N ARG A 72 -6.82 2.75 4.06
CA ARG A 72 -7.54 3.90 4.63
C ARG A 72 -6.89 4.30 5.95
N VAL A 73 -6.94 5.60 6.26
CA VAL A 73 -6.59 6.10 7.59
C VAL A 73 -7.78 5.90 8.53
N GLU A 74 -7.59 5.14 9.59
CA GLU A 74 -8.57 4.93 10.65
C GLU A 74 -8.09 5.55 11.96
N MET A 75 -9.02 5.84 12.86
CA MET A 75 -8.75 6.36 14.20
C MET A 75 -8.98 5.25 15.22
N GLY A 76 -7.92 4.84 15.92
CA GLY A 76 -8.01 3.92 17.06
C GLY A 76 -7.68 4.61 18.37
N ALA A 77 -7.73 3.87 19.47
CA ALA A 77 -7.37 4.35 20.81
C ALA A 77 -5.94 4.92 20.89
N ASN A 78 -5.03 4.42 20.05
CA ASN A 78 -3.62 4.82 20.01
C ASN A 78 -3.33 5.86 18.90
N GLY A 79 -4.38 6.52 18.38
CA GLY A 79 -4.28 7.50 17.30
C GLY A 79 -4.53 6.92 15.90
N SER A 80 -4.09 7.67 14.89
CA SER A 80 -4.32 7.33 13.49
C SER A 80 -3.44 6.19 13.01
N HIS A 81 -4.02 5.22 12.30
CA HIS A 81 -3.28 4.11 11.69
C HIS A 81 -3.80 3.79 10.29
N LEU A 82 -3.00 3.04 9.52
CA LEU A 82 -3.40 2.55 8.21
C LEU A 82 -4.02 1.16 8.36
N ALA A 83 -5.27 1.03 7.93
CA ALA A 83 -5.98 -0.23 7.83
C ALA A 83 -6.08 -0.64 6.36
N ARG A 84 -5.84 -1.92 6.07
CA ARG A 84 -5.97 -2.46 4.71
C ARG A 84 -7.45 -2.57 4.37
N CYS A 85 -7.84 -2.03 3.23
CA CYS A 85 -9.16 -2.25 2.68
C CYS A 85 -9.18 -3.62 2.01
N TYR A 86 -10.15 -4.44 2.38
CA TYR A 86 -10.48 -5.65 1.64
C TYR A 86 -11.70 -5.34 0.79
N SER A 87 -11.60 -5.51 -0.53
CA SER A 87 -12.77 -5.44 -1.39
C SER A 87 -13.73 -6.55 -0.97
N SER A 88 -14.94 -6.20 -0.53
CA SER A 88 -15.99 -7.16 -0.24
C SER A 88 -16.62 -7.66 -1.54
N CYS A 89 -15.91 -8.47 -2.31
CA CYS A 89 -16.44 -9.28 -3.42
C CYS A 89 -15.55 -10.55 -3.45
N ILE A 90 -15.97 -11.75 -3.07
CA ILE A 90 -17.01 -12.60 -3.68
C ILE A 90 -17.60 -13.54 -2.61
N LEU A 91 -18.84 -13.29 -2.19
CA LEU A 91 -19.83 -14.30 -1.80
C LEU A 91 -21.19 -13.82 -2.31
N ALA A 92 -21.29 -13.70 -3.62
CA ALA A 92 -22.56 -13.66 -4.32
C ALA A 92 -22.40 -14.55 -5.54
N GLU A 93 -22.15 -15.83 -5.29
CA GLU A 93 -22.37 -16.88 -6.27
C GLU A 93 -23.42 -17.82 -5.68
N ASN A 94 -24.53 -17.96 -6.41
CA ASN A 94 -25.53 -19.02 -6.37
C ASN A 94 -26.65 -18.94 -5.31
N GLY A 95 -27.81 -18.46 -5.78
CA GLY A 95 -29.14 -18.67 -5.24
C GLY A 95 -30.17 -18.50 -6.35
#